data_AF-A0A7J3BBU0-F1
#
_entry.id   AF-A0A7J3BBU0-F1
#
_cell.length_a   1.000
_cell.length_b   1.000
_cell.length_c   1.000
_cell.angle_alpha   90.00
_cell.angle_beta   90.00
_cell.angle_gamma   90.00
#
_symmetry.space_group_name_H-M   'P 1'
#
loop_
_entity.id
_entity.type
_entity.pdbx_description
1 polymer ?
#
loop_
_entity_poly.entity_id
_entity_poly.type
_entity_poly.pdbx_seq_one_letter_code
_entity_poly.pdbx_strand_id
1 'polypeptide(L)'
;MSGEIVRTDVLVTELRGEFPQLMLEERPLRKYYDRSRGIFFDCDANGLTECVVTLSERVDMYSFVAFFLVKTLGAGQSPVFKVIQVSFRNSLGENLSRFIDRFRRNLEPATKLSLQIAGYEYEKCLGFSYLTKEEIEELERGVSQVTQG
;
A
#
# COMPACT_ATOMS: atom_id res chain seq x y z
N MET A 1 -18.85 -14.31 -0.98
CA MET A 1 -18.69 -13.72 0.37
C MET A 1 -18.39 -12.25 0.18
N SER A 2 -19.21 -11.35 0.70
CA SER A 2 -18.92 -9.91 0.69
C SER A 2 -17.74 -9.67 1.63
N GLY A 3 -16.59 -9.26 1.09
CA GLY A 3 -15.49 -8.78 1.90
C GLY A 3 -15.94 -7.54 2.68
N GLU A 4 -15.47 -7.40 3.92
CA GLU A 4 -15.69 -6.18 4.70
C GLU A 4 -14.87 -5.06 4.04
N ILE A 5 -15.53 -4.27 3.20
CA ILE A 5 -14.95 -3.08 2.57
C ILE A 5 -15.24 -1.89 3.48
N VAL A 6 -14.18 -1.19 3.89
CA VAL A 6 -14.25 -0.01 4.74
C VAL A 6 -13.67 1.20 4.02
N ARG A 7 -13.99 2.40 4.49
CA ARG A 7 -13.24 3.58 4.09
C ARG A 7 -11.89 3.59 4.76
N THR A 8 -10.88 4.10 4.08
CA THR A 8 -9.50 4.11 4.58
C THR A 8 -9.31 5.00 5.81
N ASP A 9 -10.09 6.08 5.97
CA ASP A 9 -10.05 6.90 7.17
C ASP A 9 -10.53 6.14 8.42
N VAL A 10 -11.49 5.24 8.27
CA VAL A 10 -11.93 4.33 9.34
C VAL A 10 -10.79 3.38 9.71
N LEU A 11 -10.16 2.73 8.73
CA LEU A 11 -8.99 1.87 8.96
C LEU A 11 -7.85 2.63 9.66
N VAL A 12 -7.54 3.85 9.21
CA VAL A 12 -6.48 4.68 9.80
C VAL A 12 -6.81 5.03 11.26
N THR A 13 -8.09 5.25 11.56
CA THR A 13 -8.54 5.54 12.94
C THR A 13 -8.34 4.32 13.84
N GLU A 14 -8.68 3.13 13.35
CA GLU A 14 -8.41 1.86 14.05
C GLU A 14 -6.92 1.64 14.27
N LEU A 15 -6.10 1.84 13.22
CA LEU A 15 -4.65 1.69 13.31
C LEU A 15 -4.03 2.67 14.30
N ARG A 16 -4.55 3.90 14.43
CA ARG A 16 -4.10 4.87 15.45
C ARG A 16 -4.49 4.47 16.88
N GLY A 17 -5.59 3.72 17.03
CA GLY A 17 -5.97 3.13 18.31
C GLY A 17 -5.03 1.99 18.74
N GLU A 18 -4.58 1.19 17.78
CA GLU A 18 -3.64 0.07 18.00
C GLU A 18 -2.18 0.55 18.12
N PHE A 19 -1.79 1.55 17.32
CA PHE A 19 -0.43 2.11 17.21
C PHE A 19 -0.45 3.61 17.49
N PRO A 20 -0.28 4.01 18.76
CA PRO A 20 -0.18 5.42 19.12
C PRO A 20 0.95 6.10 18.36
N GLN A 21 0.75 7.36 17.98
CA GLN A 21 1.72 8.15 17.19
C GLN A 21 2.02 7.59 15.78
N LEU A 22 1.08 6.83 15.20
CA LEU A 22 1.16 6.40 13.81
C LEU A 22 1.26 7.59 12.85
N MET A 23 2.37 7.63 12.10
CA MET A 23 2.60 8.56 11.01
C MET A 23 2.23 7.91 9.67
N LEU A 24 1.47 8.64 8.86
CA LEU A 24 1.26 8.31 7.45
C LEU A 24 2.14 9.25 6.63
N GLU A 25 2.94 8.70 5.72
CA GLU A 25 3.67 9.53 4.74
C GLU A 25 2.68 10.23 3.78
N GLU A 26 3.15 11.27 3.11
CA GLU A 26 2.30 12.20 2.34
C GLU A 26 1.61 11.56 1.11
N ARG A 27 1.99 10.35 0.69
CA ARG A 27 1.29 9.68 -0.40
C ARG A 27 -0.01 9.07 0.10
N PRO A 28 -1.17 9.50 -0.43
CA PRO A 28 -2.45 9.07 0.08
C PRO A 28 -2.67 7.58 -0.23
N LEU A 29 -3.06 6.84 0.81
CA LEU A 29 -3.77 5.58 0.63
C LEU A 29 -5.05 5.84 -0.17
N ARG A 30 -5.46 4.88 -0.99
CA ARG A 30 -6.73 4.94 -1.74
C ARG A 30 -7.92 5.09 -0.80
N LYS A 31 -9.07 5.51 -1.32
CA LYS A 31 -10.28 5.86 -0.54
C LYS A 31 -10.89 4.68 0.21
N TYR A 32 -10.83 3.47 -0.35
CA TYR A 32 -11.43 2.27 0.23
C TYR A 32 -10.38 1.17 0.47
N TYR A 33 -10.68 0.31 1.43
CA TYR A 33 -9.88 -0.86 1.77
C TYR A 33 -10.77 -2.10 1.88
N ASP A 34 -10.46 -3.14 1.10
CA ASP A 34 -11.07 -4.46 1.22
C ASP A 34 -10.26 -5.29 2.21
N ARG A 35 -10.80 -5.50 3.43
CA ARG A 35 -10.10 -6.28 4.47
C ARG A 35 -9.84 -7.72 4.06
N SER A 36 -10.73 -8.32 3.27
CA SER A 36 -10.62 -9.73 2.90
C SER A 36 -9.46 -10.01 1.95
N ARG A 37 -9.21 -9.09 1.02
CA ARG A 37 -8.12 -9.18 0.05
C ARG A 37 -6.87 -8.43 0.49
N GLY A 38 -7.02 -7.48 1.41
CA GLY A 38 -5.97 -6.55 1.80
C GLY A 38 -5.63 -5.58 0.68
N ILE A 39 -6.65 -5.03 0.01
CA ILE A 39 -6.47 -4.17 -1.18
C ILE A 39 -7.00 -2.76 -0.88
N PHE A 40 -6.16 -1.76 -1.10
CA PHE A 40 -6.54 -0.34 -1.18
C PHE A 40 -6.91 0.00 -2.62
N PHE A 41 -8.09 0.60 -2.83
CA PHE A 41 -8.62 0.91 -4.16
C PHE A 41 -9.53 2.15 -4.18
N ASP A 42 -9.68 2.74 -5.37
CA ASP A 42 -10.61 3.84 -5.64
C ASP A 42 -11.69 3.37 -6.60
N CYS A 43 -12.95 3.45 -6.17
CA CYS A 43 -14.13 3.16 -6.98
C CYS A 43 -15.27 4.10 -6.56
N ASP A 44 -16.30 4.17 -7.38
CA ASP A 44 -17.56 4.79 -6.98
C ASP A 44 -18.20 3.98 -5.83
N ALA A 45 -18.92 4.68 -4.95
CA ALA A 45 -19.51 4.05 -3.77
C ALA A 45 -20.54 2.94 -4.11
N ASN A 46 -21.08 2.96 -5.32
CA ASN A 46 -21.98 1.95 -5.82
C ASN A 46 -21.16 0.81 -6.45
N GLY A 47 -21.35 -0.42 -5.98
CA GLY A 47 -20.69 -1.60 -6.58
C GLY A 47 -19.24 -1.83 -6.15
N LEU A 48 -18.80 -1.34 -4.98
CA LEU A 48 -17.42 -1.48 -4.49
C LEU A 48 -16.87 -2.92 -4.58
N THR A 49 -17.68 -3.92 -4.22
CA THR A 49 -17.28 -5.33 -4.26
C THR A 49 -16.98 -5.82 -5.68
N GLU A 50 -17.83 -5.47 -6.65
CA GLU A 50 -17.59 -5.84 -8.04
C GLU A 50 -16.36 -5.10 -8.57
N CYS A 51 -16.27 -3.81 -8.27
CA CYS A 51 -15.17 -2.96 -8.71
C CYS A 51 -13.80 -3.47 -8.20
N VAL A 52 -13.66 -3.79 -6.91
CA VAL A 52 -12.39 -4.31 -6.37
C VAL A 52 -12.01 -5.67 -6.97
N VAL A 53 -13.00 -6.52 -7.27
CA VAL A 53 -12.77 -7.81 -7.95
C VAL A 53 -12.31 -7.58 -9.39
N THR A 54 -12.96 -6.67 -10.12
CA THR A 54 -12.53 -6.34 -11.49
C THR A 54 -11.13 -5.75 -11.48
N LEU A 55 -10.83 -4.81 -10.58
CA LEU A 55 -9.50 -4.21 -10.43
C LEU A 55 -8.43 -5.24 -10.07
N SER A 56 -8.75 -6.22 -9.21
CA SER A 56 -7.77 -7.23 -8.80
C SER A 56 -7.37 -8.17 -9.94
N GLU A 57 -8.24 -8.36 -10.94
CA GLU A 57 -8.02 -9.23 -12.08
C GLU A 57 -7.45 -8.54 -13.32
N ARG A 58 -7.41 -7.20 -13.34
CA ARG A 58 -6.79 -6.41 -14.42
C ARG A 58 -5.29 -6.65 -14.54
N VAL A 59 -4.80 -6.75 -15.78
CA VAL A 59 -3.39 -7.02 -16.12
C VAL A 59 -2.64 -5.79 -16.64
N ASP A 60 -3.33 -4.67 -16.80
CA ASP A 60 -2.81 -3.42 -17.36
C ASP A 60 -2.28 -2.45 -16.30
N MET A 61 -2.09 -2.93 -15.06
CA MET A 61 -1.46 -2.16 -13.98
C MET A 61 0.04 -1.99 -14.25
N TYR A 62 0.55 -0.77 -14.11
CA TYR A 62 1.96 -0.46 -14.39
C TYR A 62 2.88 -0.91 -13.26
N SER A 63 2.46 -0.69 -12.02
CA SER A 63 3.17 -1.10 -10.81
C SER A 63 2.19 -1.54 -9.73
N PHE A 64 2.65 -2.40 -8.84
CA PHE A 64 1.97 -2.74 -7.60
C PHE A 64 2.65 -2.08 -6.42
N VAL A 65 1.86 -1.70 -5.41
CA VAL A 65 2.36 -1.04 -4.21
C VAL A 65 2.01 -1.93 -3.02
N ALA A 66 2.99 -2.17 -2.14
CA ALA A 66 2.76 -2.82 -0.85
C ALA A 66 2.98 -1.81 0.27
N PHE A 67 2.05 -1.76 1.22
CA PHE A 67 2.10 -0.88 2.39
C PHE A 67 2.51 -1.67 3.62
N PHE A 68 3.52 -1.19 4.33
CA PHE A 68 4.03 -1.82 5.54
C PHE A 68 3.89 -0.89 6.71
N LEU A 69 3.37 -1.41 7.81
CA LEU A 69 3.54 -0.81 9.12
C LEU A 69 4.93 -1.20 9.62
N VAL A 70 5.72 -0.18 9.92
CA VAL A 70 7.05 -0.32 10.49
C VAL A 70 7.18 0.50 11.76
N LYS A 71 8.13 0.13 12.59
CA LYS A 71 8.50 0.81 13.81
C LYS A 71 9.94 1.27 13.72
N THR A 72 10.20 2.48 14.16
CA THR A 72 11.56 2.99 14.35
C THR A 72 11.80 3.21 15.84
N LEU A 73 12.89 2.65 16.37
CA LEU A 73 13.33 2.91 17.74
C LEU A 73 14.16 4.20 17.75
N GLY A 74 13.64 5.25 18.40
CA GLY A 74 14.44 6.43 18.75
C GLY A 74 15.31 6.12 19.97
N ALA A 75 16.50 6.71 20.05
CA ALA A 75 17.37 6.58 21.22
C ALA A 75 16.66 7.13 22.48
N GLY A 76 16.10 6.24 23.31
CA GLY A 76 15.41 6.60 24.55
C GLY A 76 13.99 7.17 24.40
N GLN A 77 13.39 7.09 23.21
CA GLN A 77 12.06 7.63 22.93
C GLN A 77 11.01 6.51 22.76
N SER A 78 9.73 6.87 22.94
CA SER A 78 8.61 5.98 22.59
C SER A 78 8.71 5.53 21.13
N PRO A 79 8.27 4.30 20.81
CA PRO A 79 8.30 3.81 19.44
C PRO A 79 7.45 4.69 18.54
N VAL A 80 7.99 5.06 17.38
CA VAL A 80 7.26 5.75 16.33
C VAL A 80 6.88 4.73 15.27
N PHE A 81 5.59 4.61 15.01
CA PHE A 81 5.05 3.75 13.97
C PHE A 81 4.84 4.55 12.68
N LYS A 82 5.19 3.96 11.55
CA LYS A 82 5.06 4.58 10.23
C LYS A 82 4.43 3.60 9.25
N VAL A 83 3.59 4.13 8.36
CA VAL A 83 3.24 3.41 7.13
C VAL A 83 4.19 3.85 6.04
N ILE A 84 4.96 2.88 5.53
CA ILE A 84 5.82 3.06 4.37
C ILE A 84 5.26 2.27 3.20
N GLN A 85 5.62 2.67 1.99
CA GLN A 85 5.22 1.98 0.77
C GLN A 85 6.43 1.53 -0.05
N VAL A 86 6.32 0.37 -0.67
CA VAL A 86 7.30 -0.14 -1.64
C VAL A 86 6.57 -0.44 -2.94
N SER A 87 7.11 0.07 -4.05
CA SER A 87 6.56 -0.13 -5.39
C SER A 87 7.33 -1.22 -6.13
N PHE A 88 6.59 -2.07 -6.84
CA PHE A 88 7.07 -3.20 -7.62
C PHE A 88 6.58 -3.02 -9.05
N ARG A 89 7.51 -2.87 -10.01
CA ARG A 89 7.15 -2.75 -11.43
C ARG A 89 6.48 -4.03 -11.93
N ASN A 90 5.35 -3.91 -12.62
CA ASN A 90 4.64 -5.04 -13.21
C ASN A 90 5.22 -5.41 -14.59
N SER A 91 6.46 -5.89 -14.62
CA SER A 91 7.13 -6.27 -15.87
C SER A 91 6.58 -7.57 -16.48
N LEU A 92 5.83 -8.36 -15.70
CA LEU A 92 5.32 -9.67 -16.09
C LEU A 92 3.89 -9.63 -16.64
N GLY A 93 3.23 -8.47 -16.62
CA GLY A 93 1.82 -8.34 -16.99
C GLY A 93 0.91 -9.21 -16.12
N GLU A 94 1.28 -9.43 -14.85
CA GLU A 94 0.42 -10.15 -13.91
C GLU A 94 -0.71 -9.22 -13.43
N ASN A 95 -1.76 -9.80 -12.85
CA ASN A 95 -2.79 -9.04 -12.16
C ASN A 95 -2.48 -8.90 -10.67
N LEU A 96 -3.19 -8.00 -9.98
CA LEU A 96 -2.93 -7.71 -8.57
C LEU A 96 -3.15 -8.94 -7.68
N SER A 97 -4.17 -9.76 -7.93
CA SER A 97 -4.42 -11.01 -7.19
C SER A 97 -3.19 -11.92 -7.23
N ARG A 98 -2.64 -12.16 -8.43
CA ARG A 98 -1.43 -12.99 -8.61
C ARG A 98 -0.19 -12.37 -7.98
N PHE A 99 -0.04 -11.05 -8.07
CA PHE A 99 1.05 -10.34 -7.41
C PHE A 99 1.01 -10.53 -5.90
N ILE A 100 -0.16 -10.39 -5.27
CA ILE A 100 -0.31 -10.55 -3.81
C ILE A 100 0.12 -11.95 -3.37
N ASP A 101 -0.32 -12.99 -4.09
CA ASP A 101 0.06 -14.37 -3.82
C ASP A 101 1.57 -14.59 -3.97
N ARG A 102 2.16 -14.06 -5.06
CA ARG A 102 3.59 -14.13 -5.32
C ARG A 102 4.39 -13.36 -4.28
N PHE A 103 3.91 -12.19 -3.86
CA PHE A 103 4.55 -11.36 -2.85
C PHE A 103 4.64 -12.11 -1.53
N ARG A 104 3.51 -12.61 -1.01
CA ARG A 104 3.43 -13.34 0.26
C ARG A 104 4.34 -14.57 0.28
N ARG A 105 4.42 -15.30 -0.83
CA ARG A 105 5.25 -16.51 -0.93
C ARG A 105 6.74 -16.21 -1.08
N ASN A 106 7.09 -15.24 -1.90
CA ASN A 106 8.46 -15.11 -2.43
C ASN A 106 9.14 -13.80 -2.10
N LEU A 107 8.40 -12.69 -2.00
CA LEU A 107 9.00 -11.35 -1.87
C LEU A 107 8.95 -10.82 -0.44
N GLU A 108 7.99 -11.25 0.37
CA GLU A 108 7.83 -10.76 1.73
C GLU A 108 9.08 -10.99 2.61
N PRO A 109 9.73 -12.17 2.60
CA PRO A 109 10.95 -12.37 3.41
C PRO A 109 12.10 -11.44 3.02
N ALA A 110 12.32 -11.26 1.72
CA ALA A 110 13.36 -10.35 1.22
C ALA A 110 13.03 -8.89 1.56
N THR A 111 11.76 -8.51 1.43
CA THR A 111 11.29 -7.16 1.78
C THR A 111 11.48 -6.87 3.27
N LYS A 112 11.12 -7.81 4.15
CA LYS A 112 11.35 -7.71 5.61
C LYS A 112 12.82 -7.47 5.93
N LEU A 113 13.72 -8.25 5.31
CA LEU A 113 15.16 -8.08 5.51
C LEU A 113 15.64 -6.70 5.03
N SER A 114 15.18 -6.24 3.86
CA SER A 114 15.52 -4.91 3.35
C SER A 114 15.06 -3.78 4.29
N LEU A 115 13.87 -3.91 4.88
CA LEU A 115 13.37 -2.95 5.87
C LEU A 115 14.23 -2.92 7.13
N GLN A 116 14.63 -4.09 7.64
CA GLN A 116 15.51 -4.21 8.79
C GLN A 116 16.90 -3.60 8.53
N ILE A 117 17.48 -3.85 7.35
CA ILE A 117 18.74 -3.24 6.93
C ILE A 117 18.62 -1.72 6.87
N ALA A 118 17.46 -1.20 6.44
CA ALA A 118 17.16 0.23 6.42
C ALA A 118 16.86 0.83 7.82
N GLY A 119 16.97 0.04 8.90
CA GLY A 119 16.76 0.51 10.27
C GLY A 119 15.29 0.48 10.74
N TYR A 120 14.41 -0.18 9.99
CA TYR A 120 13.00 -0.36 10.34
C TYR A 120 12.75 -1.73 10.98
N GLU A 121 12.00 -1.75 12.07
CA GLU A 121 11.40 -2.97 12.61
C GLU A 121 10.07 -3.22 11.87
N TYR A 122 9.93 -4.39 11.22
CA TYR A 122 8.71 -4.77 10.52
C TYR A 122 7.62 -5.19 11.51
N GLU A 123 6.45 -4.56 11.44
CA GLU A 123 5.29 -4.95 12.25
C GLU A 123 4.33 -5.83 11.45
N LYS A 124 3.78 -5.30 10.34
CA LYS A 124 2.86 -6.03 9.46
C LYS A 124 2.75 -5.43 8.06
N CYS A 125 2.40 -6.27 7.09
CA CYS A 125 1.94 -5.83 5.77
C CYS A 125 0.48 -5.39 5.92
N LEU A 126 0.21 -4.11 5.69
CA LEU A 126 -1.12 -3.53 5.80
C LEU A 126 -1.99 -3.82 4.59
N GLY A 127 -1.38 -4.08 3.43
CA GLY A 127 -2.11 -4.39 2.22
C GLY A 127 -1.40 -3.90 0.97
N PHE A 128 -2.13 -3.92 -0.13
CA PHE A 128 -1.61 -3.71 -1.46
C PHE A 128 -2.46 -2.73 -2.24
N SER A 129 -1.87 -2.11 -3.25
CA SER A 129 -2.57 -1.30 -4.25
C SER A 129 -1.83 -1.39 -5.58
N TYR A 130 -2.23 -0.53 -6.51
CA TYR A 130 -1.71 -0.48 -7.86
C TYR A 130 -1.51 0.99 -8.27
N LEU A 131 -0.66 1.17 -9.28
CA LEU A 131 -0.49 2.41 -10.01
C LEU A 131 -0.77 2.14 -11.48
N THR A 132 -1.64 2.95 -12.07
CA THR A 132 -1.83 2.94 -13.52
C THR A 132 -0.70 3.69 -14.21
N LYS A 133 -0.62 3.57 -15.53
CA LYS A 133 0.39 4.29 -16.30
C LYS A 133 0.20 5.80 -16.19
N GLU A 134 -1.05 6.26 -16.23
CA GLU A 134 -1.43 7.66 -16.13
C GLU A 134 -0.96 8.28 -14.80
N GLU A 135 -1.13 7.56 -13.69
CA GLU A 135 -0.73 8.03 -12.36
C GLU A 135 0.79 8.18 -12.23
N ILE A 136 1.56 7.29 -12.86
CA ILE A 136 3.03 7.42 -12.90
C ILE A 136 3.44 8.64 -13.72
N GLU A 137 2.83 8.84 -14.89
CA GLU A 137 3.12 9.99 -15.75
C GLU A 137 2.75 11.33 -15.07
N GLU A 138 1.71 11.36 -14.23
CA GLU A 138 1.37 12.52 -13.41
C GLU A 138 2.41 12.80 -12.32
N LEU A 139 2.88 11.75 -11.63
CA LEU A 139 3.93 11.87 -10.62
C LEU A 139 5.25 12.39 -11.22
N GLU A 140 5.65 11.88 -12.38
CA GLU A 140 6.87 12.29 -13.08
C GLU A 140 6.80 13.75 -13.57
N ARG A 141 5.63 14.19 -14.04
CA ARG A 141 5.37 15.59 -14.41
C ARG A 141 5.46 16.51 -13.19
N GLY A 142 4.89 16.11 -12.07
CA GLY A 142 4.97 16.87 -10.82
C GLY A 142 6.40 17.06 -10.31
N VAL A 143 7.22 16.00 -10.35
CA VAL A 143 8.64 16.07 -9.92
C VAL A 143 9.48 16.96 -10.85
N SER A 144 9.20 16.93 -12.15
CA SER A 144 9.90 17.75 -13.14
C SER A 144 9.63 19.26 -12.96
N GLN A 145 8.46 19.63 -12.45
CA GLN A 145 8.12 21.03 -12.15
C GLN A 145 8.78 21.53 -10.86
N VAL A 146 9.04 20.65 -9.88
CA VAL A 146 9.70 21.01 -8.62
C VAL A 146 11.21 21.16 -8.77
N THR A 147 11.85 20.41 -9.67
CA THR A 147 13.31 20.47 -9.87
C THR A 147 13.78 21.58 -10.80
N GLN A 148 12.85 22.34 -11.41
CA GLN A 148 13.13 23.51 -12.25
C GLN A 148 12.77 24.86 -11.58
N GLY A 149 12.38 24.84 -10.30
CA GLY A 149 11.98 26.02 -9.51
C GLY A 149 13.09 26.54 -8.59
#